data_AF-A0A956D0Q5-F1
#
_entry.id   AF-A0A956D0Q5-F1
#
_cell.length_a   1.000
_cell.length_b   1.000
_cell.length_c   1.000
_cell.angle_alpha   90.00
_cell.angle_beta   90.00
_cell.angle_gamma   90.00
#
_symmetry.space_group_name_H-M   'P 1'
#
loop_
_entity.id
_entity.type
_entity.pdbx_description
1 polymer ?
#
loop_
_entity_poly.entity_id
_entity_poly.type
_entity_poly.pdbx_seq_one_letter_code
_entity_poly.pdbx_strand_id
1 'polypeptide(L)' 'KIVKGVQADNLFEELSDEIEEGRALFKSRVSPDLYAKNFYDRAIVDILVRSKGHVQSKLW' A
#
# COMPACT_ATOMS: atom_id res chain seq x y z
N LYS A 1 7.62 -2.53 -11.20
CA LYS A 1 7.66 -1.73 -9.97
C LYS A 1 7.47 -2.62 -8.76
N ILE A 2 6.25 -3.11 -8.45
CA ILE A 2 5.95 -3.93 -7.25
C ILE A 2 6.98 -5.05 -6.92
N VAL A 3 7.30 -5.96 -7.85
CA VAL A 3 8.25 -7.06 -7.56
C VAL A 3 9.67 -6.55 -7.30
N LYS A 4 10.12 -5.52 -8.04
CA LYS A 4 11.41 -4.86 -7.79
C LYS A 4 11.42 -4.12 -6.46
N GLY A 5 10.32 -3.43 -6.14
CA GLY A 5 10.15 -2.72 -4.87
C GLY A 5 10.17 -3.65 -3.65
N VAL A 6 9.57 -4.83 -3.77
CA VAL A 6 9.61 -5.88 -2.73
C VAL A 6 11.02 -6.46 -2.56
N GLN A 7 11.78 -6.59 -3.65
CA GLN A 7 13.16 -7.12 -3.62
C GLN A 7 14.19 -6.08 -3.14
N ALA A 8 14.00 -4.82 -3.51
CA ALA A 8 14.87 -3.70 -3.16
C ALA A 8 14.45 -2.98 -1.87
N ASP A 9 13.38 -3.45 -1.24
CA ASP A 9 12.84 -2.94 0.02
C ASP A 9 12.38 -1.46 -0.03
N ASN A 10 12.07 -0.97 -1.23
CA ASN A 10 11.65 0.41 -1.49
C ASN A 10 10.26 0.48 -2.16
N LEU A 11 9.45 -0.57 -1.99
CA LEU A 11 8.11 -0.69 -2.58
C LEU A 11 7.21 0.53 -2.31
N PHE A 12 7.18 0.98 -1.06
CA PHE A 12 6.32 2.09 -0.64
C PHE A 12 6.84 3.45 -1.11
N GLU A 13 8.16 3.59 -1.30
CA GLU A 13 8.75 4.80 -1.90
C GLU A 13 8.46 4.85 -3.40
N GLU A 14 8.59 3.74 -4.12
CA GLU A 14 8.37 3.70 -5.57
C GLU A 14 6.88 3.89 -5.94
N LEU A 15 5.97 3.67 -4.98
CA LEU A 15 4.53 3.79 -5.14
C LEU A 15 3.91 4.94 -4.34
N SER A 16 4.74 5.85 -3.78
CA SER A 16 4.25 6.91 -2.89
C SER A 16 3.21 7.79 -3.56
N ASP A 17 3.41 8.11 -4.84
CA ASP A 17 2.54 8.99 -5.61
C ASP A 17 1.18 8.31 -5.86
N GLU A 18 1.18 7.05 -6.27
CA GLU A 18 -0.04 6.27 -6.48
C GLU A 18 -0.81 6.01 -5.17
N ILE A 19 -0.10 5.83 -4.05
CA ILE A 19 -0.67 5.67 -2.72
C ILE A 19 -1.34 6.97 -2.25
N GLU A 20 -0.72 8.13 -2.44
CA GLU A 20 -1.32 9.40 -2.03
C GLU A 20 -2.50 9.78 -2.92
N GLU A 21 -2.44 9.51 -4.23
CA GLU A 21 -3.58 9.68 -5.14
C GLU A 21 -4.76 8.79 -4.71
N GLY A 22 -4.50 7.51 -4.44
CA GLY A 22 -5.52 6.59 -3.97
C GLY A 22 -6.09 6.98 -2.60
N ARG A 23 -5.26 7.54 -1.71
CA ARG A 23 -5.70 8.06 -0.40
C ARG A 23 -6.60 9.27 -0.56
N ALA A 24 -6.28 10.19 -1.48
CA ALA A 24 -7.11 11.34 -1.80
C ALA A 24 -8.48 10.88 -2.36
N LEU A 25 -8.48 9.89 -3.24
CA LEU A 25 -9.72 9.31 -3.79
C LEU A 25 -10.54 8.56 -2.73
N PHE A 26 -9.90 7.88 -1.79
CA PHE A 26 -10.57 7.26 -0.66
C PHE A 26 -11.24 8.32 0.23
N LYS A 27 -10.52 9.40 0.57
CA LYS A 27 -11.05 10.51 1.36
C LYS A 27 -12.23 11.21 0.67
N SER A 28 -12.23 11.33 -0.65
CA SER A 28 -13.36 11.97 -1.36
C SER A 28 -14.65 11.13 -1.38
N ARG A 29 -14.57 9.83 -1.05
CA ARG A 29 -15.70 8.88 -1.16
C ARG A 29 -16.18 8.31 0.17
N VAL A 30 -15.50 8.63 1.27
CA VAL A 30 -15.69 7.96 2.56
C VAL A 30 -15.89 9.00 3.66
N SER A 31 -16.74 8.71 4.65
CA SER A 31 -16.94 9.61 5.79
C SER A 31 -15.63 9.87 6.54
N PRO A 32 -15.34 11.11 6.97
CA PRO A 32 -14.15 11.45 7.74
C PRO A 32 -13.93 10.60 8.99
N ASP A 33 -15.00 10.11 9.62
CA ASP A 33 -14.96 9.23 10.81
C ASP A 33 -14.20 7.92 10.55
N LEU A 34 -14.13 7.50 9.28
CA LEU A 34 -13.49 6.26 8.86
C LEU A 34 -11.99 6.45 8.58
N TYR A 35 -11.48 7.68 8.54
CA TYR A 35 -10.05 7.94 8.30
C TYR A 35 -9.19 7.38 9.43
N ALA A 36 -9.64 7.52 10.68
CA ALA A 36 -8.93 7.04 11.87
C ALA A 36 -8.91 5.51 12.01
N LYS A 37 -9.68 4.79 11.18
CA LYS A 37 -9.77 3.32 11.24
C LYS A 37 -8.65 2.62 10.45
N ASN A 38 -7.80 3.38 9.75
CA ASN A 38 -6.67 2.87 8.96
C ASN A 38 -7.06 1.79 7.93
N PHE A 39 -8.28 1.86 7.40
CA PHE A 39 -8.77 0.87 6.43
C PHE A 39 -7.96 0.90 5.13
N TYR A 40 -7.60 2.10 4.68
CA TYR A 40 -6.83 2.29 3.46
C TYR A 40 -5.44 1.65 3.57
N ASP A 41 -4.69 1.98 4.62
CA ASP A 41 -3.33 1.46 4.82
C ASP A 41 -3.31 -0.06 4.96
N ARG A 42 -4.29 -0.63 5.69
CA ARG A 42 -4.44 -2.09 5.81
C ARG A 42 -4.74 -2.76 4.48
N ALA A 43 -5.64 -2.19 3.68
CA ALA A 43 -5.99 -2.72 2.37
C ALA A 43 -4.80 -2.71 1.40
N ILE A 44 -3.98 -1.65 1.45
CA ILE A 44 -2.76 -1.56 0.65
C ILE A 44 -1.76 -2.65 1.04
N VAL A 45 -1.53 -2.87 2.33
CA VAL A 45 -0.62 -3.92 2.79
C VAL A 45 -1.13 -5.31 2.38
N ASP A 46 -2.42 -5.59 2.52
CA ASP A 46 -3.00 -6.88 2.10
C ASP A 46 -2.92 -7.07 0.58
N ILE A 47 -3.15 -6.04 -0.23
CA ILE A 47 -3.11 -6.18 -1.69
C ILE A 47 -1.66 -6.25 -2.19
N LEU A 48 -0.77 -5.39 -1.70
CA LEU A 48 0.59 -5.28 -2.23
C LEU A 48 1.56 -6.32 -1.63
N VAL A 49 1.44 -6.62 -0.34
CA VAL A 49 2.40 -7.49 0.38
C VAL A 49 1.88 -8.91 0.47
N ARG A 50 0.65 -9.13 0.97
CA ARG A 50 0.11 -10.50 1.13
C ARG A 50 -0.04 -11.21 -0.22
N SER A 51 -0.44 -10.52 -1.29
CA SER A 51 -0.49 -11.14 -2.63
C SER A 51 0.89 -11.55 -3.18
N LYS A 52 1.98 -11.02 -2.60
CA LYS A 52 3.36 -11.22 -3.04
C LYS A 52 4.22 -12.00 -2.03
N GLY A 53 3.62 -12.67 -1.06
CA GLY A 53 4.35 -13.52 -0.09
C GLY A 53 5.18 -14.65 -0.71
N HIS A 54 4.99 -14.95 -2.00
CA HIS A 54 5.80 -15.92 -2.77
C HIS A 54 7.07 -15.32 -3.40
N VAL A 55 7.26 -14.00 -3.33
CA VAL A 55 8.46 -13.32 -3.84
C VAL A 55 9.58 -13.45 -2.79
N GLN A 56 10.85 -13.53 -3.18
CA GLN A 56 11.93 -13.40 -2.19
C GLN A 56 12.12 -11.92 -1.84
N SER A 57 11.99 -11.58 -0.56
CA SER A 57 12.24 -10.25 0.00
C SER A 57 13.12 -10.39 1.24
N LYS A 58 13.82 -9.33 1.64
CA LYS A 58 14.54 -9.27 2.92
C LYS A 58 13.60 -9.07 4.12
N LEU A 59 12.36 -8.65 3.87
CA LEU A 59 11.35 -8.44 4.90
C LEU A 59 10.88 -9.75 5.58
N TRP A 60 11.17 -10.91 4.98
CA TRP A 60 10.79 -12.23 5.49
C TRP A 60 11.85 -13.31 5.23
#